data_AF-A0A2P8IFP4-F1
#
_entry.id   AF-A0A2P8IFP4-F1
#
_cell.length_a   1.000
_cell.length_b   1.000
_cell.length_c   1.000
_cell.angle_alpha   90.00
_cell.angle_beta   90.00
_cell.angle_gamma   90.00
#
_symmetry.space_group_name_H-M   'P 1'
#
loop_
_entity.id
_entity.type
_entity.pdbx_description
1 polymer ?
#
loop_
_entity_poly.entity_id
_entity_poly.type
_entity_poly.pdbx_seq_one_letter_code
_entity_poly.pdbx_strand_id
1 'polypeptide(L)'
;MPLKAQIADLSRFQQLLIGTWTNQNLPGTNKGDQTDPYSYNVMPLPQDSPQNGTDYGYILKNFTYYETIVFKGMDDVASPVEAPNRGGTYQQSPYVLFYDQQIRFAEGPGIDTIVHEENGAWLHLVTEKQQIGPYPYPTDDPALEPGDPEPQPPNQTICKQISVPHGVSVLALGSCTDGIFAPLIPNANPPLPTPGGLDTSPYQATLTSPGNYQNPQPDLTEQINLPLQAAIVDLVAAGHPITNYLHCQVDTGNGGAVMNIPFEQRRAAITGYAADYWLMSLDGATNYDILAYTQRIMLDILIGEQHYTFPHPTSNVLTRVKTM
;
A
#
# COMPACT_ATOMS: atom_id res chain seq x y z
N MET A 1 -32.24 -5.87 16.12
CA MET A 1 -30.80 -5.63 16.38
C MET A 1 -30.14 -5.48 15.03
N PRO A 2 -29.44 -4.38 14.73
CA PRO A 2 -28.78 -4.22 13.45
C PRO A 2 -27.73 -5.32 13.29
N LEU A 3 -27.56 -5.84 12.06
CA LEU A 3 -26.60 -6.90 11.78
C LEU A 3 -25.18 -6.40 12.09
N LYS A 4 -24.49 -7.08 13.01
CA LYS A 4 -23.03 -7.06 13.06
C LYS A 4 -22.55 -7.36 11.65
N ALA A 5 -21.78 -6.46 11.03
CA ALA A 5 -21.16 -6.73 9.73
C ALA A 5 -20.50 -8.10 9.81
N GLN A 6 -20.96 -9.04 8.99
CA GLN A 6 -20.38 -10.37 8.94
C GLN A 6 -19.17 -10.31 8.02
N ILE A 7 -18.25 -11.26 8.15
CA ILE A 7 -17.16 -11.44 7.17
C ILE A 7 -17.74 -11.55 5.75
N ALA A 8 -18.94 -12.13 5.61
CA ALA A 8 -19.66 -12.24 4.34
C ALA A 8 -20.03 -10.87 3.71
N ASP A 9 -20.12 -9.80 4.49
CA ASP A 9 -20.47 -8.46 4.01
C ASP A 9 -19.24 -7.68 3.52
N LEU A 10 -18.03 -8.11 3.88
CA LEU A 10 -16.79 -7.55 3.35
C LEU A 10 -16.63 -7.92 1.87
N SER A 11 -15.96 -7.06 1.10
CA SER A 11 -15.53 -7.45 -0.24
C SER A 11 -14.60 -8.67 -0.18
N ARG A 12 -14.57 -9.48 -1.25
CA ARG A 12 -13.67 -10.64 -1.34
C ARG A 12 -12.20 -10.26 -1.07
N PHE A 13 -11.76 -9.09 -1.55
CA PHE A 13 -10.42 -8.57 -1.25
C PHE A 13 -10.17 -8.43 0.25
N GLN A 14 -11.07 -7.74 0.95
CA GLN A 14 -10.96 -7.52 2.39
C GLN A 14 -10.99 -8.85 3.16
N GLN A 15 -11.89 -9.77 2.79
CA GLN A 15 -11.96 -11.09 3.42
C GLN A 15 -10.63 -11.83 3.31
N LEU A 16 -10.00 -11.79 2.13
CA LEU A 16 -8.72 -12.43 1.89
C LEU A 16 -7.56 -11.72 2.59
N LEU A 17 -7.64 -10.42 2.92
CA LEU A 17 -6.59 -9.74 3.67
C LEU A 17 -6.52 -10.12 5.15
N ILE A 18 -7.63 -10.54 5.78
CA ILE A 18 -7.71 -10.76 7.24
C ILE A 18 -6.57 -11.64 7.77
N GLY A 19 -5.88 -11.18 8.81
CA GLY A 19 -4.80 -11.89 9.48
C GLY A 19 -3.47 -11.14 9.45
N THR A 20 -2.42 -11.85 9.87
CA THR A 20 -1.06 -11.30 9.96
C THR A 20 -0.25 -11.72 8.74
N TRP A 21 0.49 -10.76 8.18
CA TRP A 21 1.36 -10.93 7.03
C TRP A 21 2.75 -10.47 7.38
N THR A 22 3.76 -11.25 6.99
CA THR A 22 5.16 -10.88 7.19
C THR A 22 6.05 -11.51 6.12
N ASN A 23 7.27 -10.99 5.99
CA ASN A 23 8.31 -11.57 5.16
C ASN A 23 8.67 -12.97 5.70
N GLN A 24 8.38 -14.00 4.91
CA GLN A 24 8.73 -15.40 5.16
C GLN A 24 9.25 -15.99 3.86
N ASN A 25 10.11 -17.01 3.97
CA ASN A 25 10.58 -17.72 2.78
C ASN A 25 9.41 -18.21 1.94
N LEU A 26 9.45 -17.92 0.64
CA LEU A 26 8.41 -18.39 -0.28
C LEU A 26 8.46 -19.92 -0.36
N PRO A 27 7.31 -20.59 -0.57
CA PRO A 27 7.25 -22.05 -0.67
C PRO A 27 8.30 -22.63 -1.62
N GLY A 28 9.09 -23.58 -1.12
CA GLY A 28 10.15 -24.24 -1.89
C GLY A 28 11.41 -23.40 -2.13
N THR A 29 11.52 -22.21 -1.52
CA THR A 29 12.69 -21.32 -1.64
C THR A 29 13.36 -21.09 -0.28
N ASN A 30 14.59 -20.56 -0.30
CA ASN A 30 15.31 -20.08 0.88
C ASN A 30 15.35 -18.53 0.94
N LYS A 31 14.39 -17.86 0.29
CA LYS A 31 14.36 -16.41 0.12
C LYS A 31 12.96 -15.87 0.39
N GLY A 32 12.88 -14.67 0.95
CA GLY A 32 11.63 -13.96 1.26
C GLY A 32 11.44 -13.69 2.75
N ASP A 33 12.25 -14.30 3.63
CA ASP A 33 12.26 -13.99 5.05
C ASP A 33 12.89 -12.63 5.38
N GLN A 34 13.03 -12.31 6.67
CA GLN A 34 13.53 -11.02 7.16
C GLN A 34 15.00 -10.76 6.81
N THR A 35 15.77 -11.79 6.44
CA THR A 35 17.20 -11.70 6.14
C THR A 35 17.48 -11.54 4.65
N ASP A 36 16.59 -12.04 3.78
CA ASP A 36 16.64 -11.87 2.32
C ASP A 36 15.23 -11.63 1.75
N PRO A 37 14.58 -10.49 2.08
CA PRO A 37 13.20 -10.23 1.68
C PRO A 37 13.12 -9.84 0.19
N TYR A 38 11.99 -10.16 -0.44
CA TYR A 38 11.62 -9.58 -1.73
C TYR A 38 11.00 -8.19 -1.52
N SER A 39 11.81 -7.23 -1.12
CA SER A 39 11.37 -5.87 -0.89
C SER A 39 12.43 -4.88 -1.28
N TYR A 40 12.00 -3.68 -1.66
CA TYR A 40 12.92 -2.56 -1.79
C TYR A 40 12.20 -1.24 -1.65
N ASN A 41 12.92 -0.26 -1.14
CA ASN A 41 12.47 1.10 -0.98
C ASN A 41 13.46 2.06 -1.65
N VAL A 42 12.94 3.03 -2.41
CA VAL A 42 13.69 4.22 -2.83
C VAL A 42 13.15 5.43 -2.09
N MET A 43 13.96 6.02 -1.21
CA MET A 43 13.54 7.12 -0.33
C MET A 43 14.48 8.31 -0.48
N PRO A 44 14.10 9.32 -1.27
CA PRO A 44 14.78 10.60 -1.28
C PRO A 44 14.39 11.41 -0.05
N LEU A 45 15.37 11.99 0.64
CA LEU A 45 15.16 12.87 1.79
C LEU A 45 15.86 14.21 1.56
N PRO A 46 15.23 15.36 1.88
CA PRO A 46 15.88 16.66 1.76
C PRO A 46 17.10 16.76 2.68
N GLN A 47 18.21 17.29 2.16
CA GLN A 47 19.42 17.52 2.95
C GLN A 47 20.29 18.62 2.34
N ASP A 48 20.45 19.73 3.08
CA ASP A 48 21.25 20.88 2.62
C ASP A 48 22.77 20.69 2.83
N SER A 49 23.16 19.79 3.73
CA SER A 49 24.58 19.59 4.05
C SER A 49 25.11 18.34 3.36
N PRO A 50 26.27 18.40 2.68
CA PRO A 50 26.80 17.22 2.01
C PRO A 50 27.24 16.16 3.03
N GLN A 51 26.86 14.90 2.80
CA GLN A 51 27.31 13.78 3.64
C GLN A 51 28.75 13.33 3.27
N ASN A 52 29.17 13.53 2.02
CA ASN A 52 30.51 13.16 1.55
C ASN A 52 31.00 14.09 0.41
N GLY A 53 31.07 15.39 0.70
CA GLY A 53 31.68 16.42 -0.17
C GLY A 53 30.82 16.93 -1.33
N THR A 54 29.92 16.10 -1.87
CA THR A 54 28.95 16.56 -2.89
C THR A 54 27.62 16.86 -2.22
N ASP A 55 27.12 18.07 -2.45
CA ASP A 55 25.82 18.53 -1.98
C ASP A 55 24.83 18.42 -3.15
N TYR A 56 23.89 17.50 -3.02
CA TYR A 56 22.83 17.30 -4.01
C TYR A 56 21.54 18.04 -3.64
N GLY A 57 21.46 18.62 -2.42
CA GLY A 57 20.21 19.08 -1.81
C GLY A 57 19.31 17.95 -1.28
N TYR A 58 19.73 16.70 -1.45
CA TYR A 58 19.04 15.51 -0.96
C TYR A 58 20.01 14.36 -0.69
N ILE A 59 19.53 13.35 0.03
CA ILE A 59 20.17 12.03 0.15
C ILE A 59 19.21 10.95 -0.29
N LEU A 60 19.75 9.81 -0.70
CA LEU A 60 18.99 8.57 -0.81
C LEU A 60 19.14 7.76 0.47
N LYS A 61 18.02 7.22 0.94
CA LYS A 61 17.96 6.24 2.01
C LYS A 61 17.29 4.99 1.46
N ASN A 62 17.93 4.37 0.47
CA ASN A 62 17.39 3.18 -0.18
C ASN A 62 17.86 1.93 0.57
N PHE A 63 16.98 0.95 0.70
CA PHE A 63 17.25 -0.28 1.45
C PHE A 63 16.21 -1.35 1.16
N THR A 64 16.60 -2.62 1.32
CA THR A 64 15.70 -3.74 1.58
C THR A 64 15.14 -3.66 3.00
N TYR A 65 13.90 -4.08 3.18
CA TYR A 65 13.19 -4.02 4.45
C TYR A 65 12.35 -5.26 4.70
N TYR A 66 12.00 -5.50 5.95
CA TYR A 66 10.95 -6.45 6.26
C TYR A 66 9.82 -5.76 7.02
N GLU A 67 8.67 -6.38 6.96
CA GLU A 67 7.42 -5.77 7.37
C GLU A 67 6.53 -6.76 8.09
N THR A 68 5.69 -6.24 8.96
CA THR A 68 4.54 -6.94 9.51
C THR A 68 3.30 -6.08 9.30
N ILE A 69 2.27 -6.66 8.69
CA ILE A 69 0.94 -6.05 8.54
C ILE A 69 -0.09 -6.93 9.23
N VAL A 70 -0.94 -6.33 10.04
CA VAL A 70 -2.05 -7.02 10.70
C VAL A 70 -3.36 -6.42 10.20
N PHE A 71 -4.11 -7.20 9.43
CA PHE A 71 -5.49 -6.86 9.06
C PHE A 71 -6.45 -7.46 10.09
N LYS A 72 -7.12 -6.58 10.82
CA LYS A 72 -7.96 -6.93 11.97
C LYS A 72 -9.24 -7.61 11.53
N GLY A 73 -9.51 -8.80 12.07
CA GLY A 73 -10.79 -9.49 11.86
C GLY A 73 -11.93 -8.86 12.66
N MET A 74 -13.14 -9.39 12.51
CA MET A 74 -14.35 -8.86 13.17
C MET A 74 -14.31 -8.84 14.70
N ASP A 75 -13.47 -9.66 15.33
CA ASP A 75 -13.33 -9.70 16.79
C ASP A 75 -12.44 -8.56 17.33
N ASP A 76 -11.60 -7.99 16.45
CA ASP A 76 -10.70 -6.87 16.75
C ASP A 76 -11.18 -5.55 16.12
N VAL A 77 -12.30 -5.58 15.39
CA VAL A 77 -12.99 -4.43 14.82
C VAL A 77 -13.85 -3.78 15.91
N ALA A 78 -13.65 -2.48 16.14
CA ALA A 78 -14.66 -1.66 16.78
C ALA A 78 -15.92 -1.72 15.89
N SER A 79 -17.03 -2.22 16.45
CA SER A 79 -18.35 -2.44 15.79
C SER A 79 -18.64 -1.52 14.59
N PRO A 80 -19.32 -2.00 13.54
CA PRO A 80 -19.59 -1.19 12.34
C PRO A 80 -20.15 0.17 12.74
N VAL A 81 -19.64 1.22 12.10
CA VAL A 81 -20.19 2.57 12.27
C VAL A 81 -21.64 2.53 11.78
N GLU A 82 -22.59 2.66 12.71
CA GLU A 82 -24.04 2.49 12.46
C GLU A 82 -24.66 3.63 11.63
N ALA A 83 -23.87 4.65 11.30
CA ALA A 83 -24.29 5.82 10.53
C ALA A 83 -23.85 5.68 9.06
N PRO A 84 -24.77 5.39 8.12
CA PRO A 84 -24.44 5.42 6.70
C PRO A 84 -24.19 6.85 6.21
N ASN A 85 -23.45 7.00 5.11
CA ASN A 85 -23.26 8.28 4.43
C ASN A 85 -24.54 8.64 3.66
N ARG A 86 -25.42 9.45 4.26
CA ARG A 86 -26.72 9.83 3.67
C ARG A 86 -26.59 10.98 2.66
N GLY A 87 -27.18 10.80 1.48
CA GLY A 87 -27.16 11.74 0.36
C GLY A 87 -28.53 12.34 0.01
N GLY A 88 -29.57 12.09 0.81
CA GLY A 88 -30.92 12.57 0.55
C GLY A 88 -31.81 11.46 0.01
N THR A 89 -31.65 11.05 -1.25
CA THR A 89 -32.44 9.96 -1.87
C THR A 89 -31.70 8.61 -1.91
N TYR A 90 -30.38 8.62 -1.75
CA TYR A 90 -29.54 7.43 -1.68
C TYR A 90 -28.50 7.59 -0.56
N GLN A 91 -27.89 6.48 -0.18
CA GLN A 91 -26.84 6.42 0.83
C GLN A 91 -25.66 5.59 0.34
N GLN A 92 -24.54 5.72 1.02
CA GLN A 92 -23.40 4.84 0.84
C GLN A 92 -23.05 4.16 2.17
N SER A 93 -22.97 2.83 2.11
CA SER A 93 -22.58 1.97 3.23
C SER A 93 -21.11 1.58 3.09
N PRO A 94 -20.23 2.02 4.02
CA PRO A 94 -18.83 1.63 4.05
C PRO A 94 -18.62 0.38 4.91
N TYR A 95 -18.04 -0.66 4.33
CA TYR A 95 -17.59 -1.86 5.04
C TYR A 95 -16.09 -1.76 5.31
N VAL A 96 -15.69 -1.82 6.58
CA VAL A 96 -14.35 -1.42 7.02
C VAL A 96 -13.50 -2.63 7.42
N LEU A 97 -12.25 -2.67 6.95
CA LEU A 97 -11.19 -3.56 7.44
C LEU A 97 -10.02 -2.71 7.92
N PHE A 98 -9.80 -2.66 9.23
CA PHE A 98 -8.68 -1.92 9.82
C PHE A 98 -7.36 -2.69 9.70
N TYR A 99 -6.26 -1.96 9.63
CA TYR A 99 -4.93 -2.56 9.66
C TYR A 99 -3.91 -1.70 10.42
N ASP A 100 -2.86 -2.36 10.91
CA ASP A 100 -1.62 -1.73 11.39
C ASP A 100 -0.43 -2.33 10.62
N GLN A 101 0.59 -1.52 10.39
CA GLN A 101 1.78 -1.87 9.62
C GLN A 101 3.03 -1.34 10.33
N GLN A 102 4.10 -2.16 10.35
CA GLN A 102 5.41 -1.77 10.84
C GLN A 102 6.51 -2.29 9.90
N ILE A 103 7.45 -1.41 9.56
CA ILE A 103 8.58 -1.69 8.66
C ILE A 103 9.90 -1.53 9.42
N ARG A 104 10.85 -2.44 9.17
CA ARG A 104 12.20 -2.46 9.72
C ARG A 104 13.25 -2.65 8.63
N PHE A 105 14.45 -2.12 8.83
CA PHE A 105 15.55 -2.35 7.90
C PHE A 105 15.96 -3.82 7.89
N ALA A 106 16.13 -4.39 6.68
CA ALA A 106 16.72 -5.71 6.47
C ALA A 106 18.21 -5.64 6.10
N GLU A 107 18.72 -4.47 5.73
CA GLU A 107 20.13 -4.25 5.42
C GLU A 107 20.68 -2.93 5.99
N GLY A 108 22.01 -2.77 5.89
CA GLY A 108 22.70 -1.54 6.26
C GLY A 108 22.99 -1.38 7.76
N PRO A 109 23.46 -0.20 8.20
CA PRO A 109 23.89 0.04 9.58
C PRO A 109 22.74 0.08 10.59
N GLY A 110 21.49 0.11 10.13
CA GLY A 110 20.28 0.24 10.96
C GLY A 110 19.42 -1.01 11.03
N ILE A 111 19.94 -2.20 10.66
CA ILE A 111 19.18 -3.47 10.67
C ILE A 111 18.34 -3.60 11.96
N ASP A 112 17.11 -4.08 11.80
CA ASP A 112 16.08 -4.27 12.83
C ASP A 112 15.50 -3.01 13.46
N THR A 113 16.04 -1.82 13.19
CA THR A 113 15.42 -0.58 13.67
C THR A 113 14.14 -0.28 12.89
N ILE A 114 13.13 0.25 13.59
CA ILE A 114 11.86 0.65 12.99
C ILE A 114 12.11 1.85 12.08
N VAL A 115 11.68 1.73 10.82
CA VAL A 115 11.79 2.81 9.82
C VAL A 115 10.49 3.58 9.71
N HIS A 116 9.38 2.84 9.75
CA HIS A 116 8.07 3.37 9.45
C HIS A 116 6.99 2.56 10.16
N GLU A 117 5.93 3.24 10.54
CA GLU A 117 4.70 2.66 11.03
C GLU A 117 3.55 3.36 10.33
N GLU A 118 2.49 2.66 10.01
CA GLU A 118 1.24 3.28 9.57
C GLU A 118 0.07 2.45 10.08
N ASN A 119 -1.10 3.08 10.15
CA ASN A 119 -2.35 2.38 10.37
C ASN A 119 -3.44 2.97 9.49
N GLY A 120 -4.52 2.24 9.33
CA GLY A 120 -5.55 2.68 8.40
C GLY A 120 -6.71 1.74 8.26
N ALA A 121 -7.45 1.96 7.18
CA ALA A 121 -8.62 1.19 6.84
C ALA A 121 -8.71 0.95 5.33
N TRP A 122 -9.12 -0.27 4.98
CA TRP A 122 -9.68 -0.59 3.68
C TRP A 122 -11.20 -0.53 3.78
N LEU A 123 -11.82 0.27 2.93
CA LEU A 123 -13.26 0.41 2.82
C LEU A 123 -13.72 -0.26 1.53
N HIS A 124 -14.77 -1.07 1.62
CA HIS A 124 -15.61 -1.41 0.48
C HIS A 124 -16.85 -0.52 0.54
N LEU A 125 -17.08 0.23 -0.52
CA LEU A 125 -18.15 1.21 -0.57
C LEU A 125 -19.30 0.62 -1.39
N VAL A 126 -20.53 0.69 -0.88
CA VAL A 126 -21.74 0.24 -1.58
C VAL A 126 -22.76 1.37 -1.59
N THR A 127 -23.15 1.81 -2.79
CA THR A 127 -24.21 2.81 -2.96
C THR A 127 -25.56 2.11 -3.11
N GLU A 128 -26.53 2.54 -2.30
CA GLU A 128 -27.84 1.89 -2.18
C GLU A 128 -28.96 2.91 -1.89
N LYS A 129 -30.22 2.48 -1.94
CA LYS A 129 -31.34 3.36 -1.57
C LYS A 129 -31.25 3.74 -0.10
N GLN A 130 -31.52 5.01 0.18
CA GLN A 130 -31.52 5.49 1.56
C GLN A 130 -32.75 5.00 2.30
N GLN A 131 -32.55 4.53 3.53
CA GLN A 131 -33.64 4.23 4.45
C GLN A 131 -34.24 5.52 5.02
N ILE A 132 -35.58 5.60 5.06
CA ILE A 132 -36.30 6.69 5.72
C ILE A 132 -36.24 6.51 7.25
N GLY A 133 -35.89 7.58 7.97
CA GLY A 133 -35.87 7.63 9.43
C GLY A 133 -34.47 7.54 10.05
N PRO A 134 -34.31 7.82 11.35
CA PRO A 134 -33.01 8.10 11.96
C PRO A 134 -32.16 6.87 12.32
N TYR A 135 -32.72 5.66 12.34
CA TYR A 135 -32.03 4.46 12.81
C TYR A 135 -32.02 3.35 11.74
N PRO A 136 -30.90 2.62 11.58
CA PRO A 136 -30.85 1.42 10.75
C PRO A 136 -31.77 0.34 11.33
N TYR A 137 -32.73 -0.10 10.51
CA TYR A 137 -33.61 -1.28 10.64
C TYR A 137 -34.00 -1.83 12.05
N PRO A 138 -35.29 -1.70 12.43
CA PRO A 138 -35.97 -2.61 13.36
C PRO A 138 -36.89 -3.68 12.68
N THR A 139 -37.12 -3.64 11.36
CA THR A 139 -38.12 -4.49 10.65
C THR A 139 -37.64 -4.97 9.28
N ASP A 140 -37.99 -6.19 8.85
CA ASP A 140 -37.49 -6.84 7.61
C ASP A 140 -37.81 -6.11 6.27
N ASP A 141 -38.64 -5.07 6.28
CA ASP A 141 -39.03 -4.29 5.10
C ASP A 141 -39.15 -2.80 5.47
N PRO A 142 -38.13 -1.95 5.21
CA PRO A 142 -38.17 -0.56 5.63
C PRO A 142 -38.84 0.31 4.55
N ALA A 143 -39.27 1.50 4.94
CA ALA A 143 -39.53 2.54 3.96
C ALA A 143 -38.20 3.06 3.38
N LEU A 144 -38.11 3.12 2.05
CA LEU A 144 -36.95 3.64 1.31
C LEU A 144 -37.31 4.95 0.62
N GLU A 145 -36.33 5.83 0.48
CA GLU A 145 -36.46 7.04 -0.33
C GLU A 145 -36.81 6.70 -1.79
N PRO A 146 -37.60 7.54 -2.48
CA PRO A 146 -37.99 7.30 -3.86
C PRO A 146 -36.82 7.53 -4.84
N GLY A 147 -36.91 6.90 -6.01
CA GLY A 147 -35.87 6.95 -7.05
C GLY A 147 -34.83 5.82 -6.90
N ASP A 148 -33.98 5.69 -7.91
CA ASP A 148 -32.86 4.75 -7.88
C ASP A 148 -31.56 5.50 -7.57
N PRO A 149 -30.64 4.89 -6.80
CA PRO A 149 -29.36 5.52 -6.49
C PRO A 149 -28.54 5.70 -7.77
N GLU A 150 -27.75 6.77 -7.81
CA GLU A 150 -26.72 6.87 -8.85
C GLU A 150 -25.75 5.68 -8.72
N PRO A 151 -25.41 5.00 -9.83
CA PRO A 151 -24.48 3.89 -9.78
C PRO A 151 -23.12 4.35 -9.24
N GLN A 152 -22.56 3.57 -8.32
CA GLN A 152 -21.20 3.82 -7.86
C GLN A 152 -20.21 3.70 -9.03
N PRO A 153 -19.23 4.63 -9.15
CA PRO A 153 -18.22 4.52 -10.17
C PRO A 153 -17.47 3.18 -10.04
N PRO A 154 -17.36 2.37 -11.12
CA PRO A 154 -16.79 1.02 -11.03
C PRO A 154 -15.31 1.03 -10.61
N ASN A 155 -14.62 2.13 -10.86
CA ASN A 155 -13.24 2.38 -10.45
C ASN A 155 -13.12 2.97 -9.03
N GLN A 156 -14.20 3.09 -8.26
CA GLN A 156 -14.20 3.64 -6.89
C GLN A 156 -15.02 2.74 -5.96
N THR A 157 -14.81 1.42 -6.08
CA THR A 157 -15.49 0.38 -5.29
C THR A 157 -14.78 0.06 -3.97
N ILE A 158 -13.51 0.43 -3.88
CA ILE A 158 -12.70 0.35 -2.66
C ILE A 158 -12.01 1.69 -2.36
N CYS A 159 -11.71 1.93 -1.10
CA CYS A 159 -10.95 3.08 -0.63
C CYS A 159 -9.93 2.65 0.43
N LYS A 160 -8.68 3.08 0.29
CA LYS A 160 -7.64 2.95 1.30
C LYS A 160 -7.48 4.28 2.03
N GLN A 161 -7.62 4.25 3.35
CA GLN A 161 -7.31 5.37 4.24
C GLN A 161 -6.06 5.04 5.02
N ILE A 162 -5.10 5.96 5.05
CA ILE A 162 -3.80 5.78 5.70
C ILE A 162 -3.55 6.94 6.63
N SER A 163 -3.11 6.64 7.85
CA SER A 163 -2.58 7.59 8.81
C SER A 163 -1.11 7.27 9.04
N VAL A 164 -0.25 8.20 8.64
CA VAL A 164 1.19 8.08 8.74
C VAL A 164 1.68 9.00 9.87
N PRO A 165 2.44 8.50 10.86
CA PRO A 165 2.91 9.26 12.03
C PRO A 165 3.89 10.37 11.68
N HIS A 166 4.41 10.41 10.44
CA HIS A 166 5.10 11.57 9.87
C HIS A 166 4.19 12.79 9.64
N GLY A 167 2.88 12.67 9.93
CA GLY A 167 1.91 13.76 9.82
C GLY A 167 1.27 13.83 8.44
N VAL A 168 1.01 12.68 7.84
CA VAL A 168 0.35 12.57 6.54
C VAL A 168 -0.88 11.69 6.66
N SER A 169 -1.99 12.13 6.09
CA SER A 169 -3.20 11.32 5.91
C SER A 169 -3.48 11.16 4.43
N VAL A 170 -3.77 9.93 4.00
CA VAL A 170 -4.02 9.60 2.59
C VAL A 170 -5.40 8.97 2.47
N LEU A 171 -6.14 9.38 1.43
CA LEU A 171 -7.35 8.73 0.97
C LEU A 171 -7.17 8.42 -0.52
N ALA A 172 -7.15 7.14 -0.87
CA ALA A 172 -6.95 6.67 -2.24
C ALA A 172 -8.10 5.73 -2.64
N LEU A 173 -8.71 5.95 -3.81
CA LEU A 173 -9.84 5.14 -4.28
C LEU A 173 -9.44 4.28 -5.46
N GLY A 174 -10.18 3.19 -5.64
CA GLY A 174 -9.92 2.28 -6.72
C GLY A 174 -10.89 1.12 -6.80
N SER A 175 -10.40 0.02 -7.38
CA SER A 175 -11.20 -1.19 -7.63
C SER A 175 -10.32 -2.43 -7.63
N CYS A 176 -10.97 -3.59 -7.53
CA CYS A 176 -10.31 -4.88 -7.62
C CYS A 176 -10.80 -5.67 -8.83
N THR A 177 -9.93 -6.49 -9.39
CA THR A 177 -10.20 -7.41 -10.49
C THR A 177 -9.54 -8.75 -10.25
N ASP A 178 -10.20 -9.82 -10.66
CA ASP A 178 -9.65 -11.16 -10.66
C ASP A 178 -8.79 -11.42 -11.90
N GLY A 179 -7.78 -12.27 -11.74
CA GLY A 179 -6.96 -12.77 -12.81
C GLY A 179 -6.58 -14.23 -12.60
N ILE A 180 -6.24 -14.88 -13.71
CA ILE A 180 -5.75 -16.26 -13.76
C ILE A 180 -4.26 -16.27 -14.11
N PHE A 181 -3.57 -17.32 -13.69
CA PHE A 181 -2.11 -17.48 -13.76
C PHE A 181 -1.35 -16.41 -12.97
N ALA A 182 -0.03 -16.37 -13.10
CA ALA A 182 0.78 -15.34 -12.47
C ALA A 182 0.45 -13.95 -13.06
N PRO A 183 0.35 -12.88 -12.24
CA PRO A 183 0.17 -11.53 -12.76
C PRO A 183 1.40 -11.09 -13.55
N LEU A 184 1.18 -10.37 -14.64
CA LEU A 184 2.27 -9.68 -15.35
C LEU A 184 2.59 -8.39 -14.59
N ILE A 185 3.70 -8.37 -13.86
CA ILE A 185 4.19 -7.17 -13.18
C ILE A 185 5.03 -6.36 -14.19
N PRO A 186 4.57 -5.18 -14.65
CA PRO A 186 5.29 -4.40 -15.65
C PRO A 186 6.60 -3.85 -15.08
N ASN A 187 7.55 -3.55 -15.96
CA ASN A 187 8.73 -2.79 -15.57
C ASN A 187 8.31 -1.40 -15.09
N ALA A 188 8.91 -0.95 -13.99
CA ALA A 188 8.75 0.40 -13.51
C ALA A 188 9.68 1.34 -14.29
N ASN A 189 9.36 2.63 -14.29
CA ASN A 189 10.35 3.63 -14.72
C ASN A 189 11.25 3.97 -13.53
N PRO A 190 12.50 4.40 -13.79
CA PRO A 190 13.38 4.89 -12.74
C PRO A 190 12.73 6.06 -11.98
N PRO A 191 12.79 6.09 -10.63
CA PRO A 191 12.12 7.08 -9.80
C PRO A 191 12.91 8.40 -9.71
N LEU A 192 13.21 8.99 -10.86
CA LEU A 192 14.01 10.22 -10.95
C LEU A 192 13.15 11.47 -10.63
N PRO A 193 13.75 12.51 -10.02
CA PRO A 193 13.06 13.76 -9.74
C PRO A 193 12.66 14.51 -11.02
N THR A 194 11.58 15.27 -10.92
CA THR A 194 11.10 16.15 -11.99
C THR A 194 10.87 17.58 -11.47
N PRO A 195 11.12 18.64 -12.25
CA PRO A 195 11.75 18.63 -13.57
C PRO A 195 13.20 18.13 -13.52
N GLY A 196 13.74 17.71 -14.66
CA GLY A 196 15.15 17.30 -14.74
C GLY A 196 16.11 18.46 -14.43
N GLY A 197 17.40 18.14 -14.27
CA GLY A 197 18.47 19.12 -14.03
C GLY A 197 19.14 19.01 -12.65
N LEU A 198 18.58 18.20 -11.74
CA LEU A 198 19.32 17.74 -10.56
C LEU A 198 20.33 16.67 -10.95
N ASP A 199 21.45 16.65 -10.23
CA ASP A 199 22.41 15.54 -10.32
C ASP A 199 21.80 14.29 -9.67
N THR A 200 21.51 13.29 -10.49
CA THR A 200 20.92 12.02 -10.08
C THR A 200 21.95 10.88 -10.00
N SER A 201 23.24 11.17 -10.00
CA SER A 201 24.28 10.15 -9.88
C SER A 201 24.13 9.22 -8.66
N PRO A 202 23.59 9.65 -7.50
CA PRO A 202 23.34 8.74 -6.38
C PRO A 202 22.36 7.58 -6.70
N TYR A 203 21.44 7.76 -7.66
CA TYR A 203 20.49 6.71 -8.05
C TYR A 203 21.18 5.55 -8.81
N GLN A 204 22.33 5.82 -9.44
CA GLN A 204 23.06 4.86 -10.28
C GLN A 204 24.30 4.29 -9.58
N ALA A 205 24.79 4.97 -8.54
CA ALA A 205 25.99 4.57 -7.82
C ALA A 205 25.68 3.57 -6.71
N THR A 206 26.50 2.53 -6.58
CA THR A 206 26.50 1.66 -5.39
C THR A 206 27.15 2.42 -4.22
N LEU A 207 26.34 2.80 -3.23
CA LEU A 207 26.74 3.61 -2.07
C LEU A 207 26.49 2.83 -0.76
N THR A 208 27.51 2.13 -0.29
CA THR A 208 27.43 1.18 0.85
C THR A 208 28.41 1.49 1.99
N SER A 209 29.19 2.58 1.92
CA SER A 209 30.15 2.86 2.99
C SER A 209 29.41 3.19 4.30
N PRO A 210 29.90 2.76 5.48
CA PRO A 210 29.17 2.93 6.75
C PRO A 210 28.77 4.37 7.10
N GLY A 211 29.52 5.37 6.64
CA GLY A 211 29.21 6.79 6.81
C GLY A 211 28.37 7.41 5.69
N ASN A 212 28.05 6.66 4.63
CA ASN A 212 27.35 7.13 3.43
C ASN A 212 26.54 5.98 2.77
N TYR A 213 25.82 5.21 3.58
CA TYR A 213 24.99 4.10 3.13
C TYR A 213 23.66 4.65 2.59
N GLN A 214 23.60 4.84 1.26
CA GLN A 214 22.50 5.57 0.60
C GLN A 214 21.77 4.76 -0.46
N ASN A 215 22.50 3.95 -1.24
CA ASN A 215 21.97 3.20 -2.36
C ASN A 215 22.76 1.89 -2.54
N PRO A 216 22.47 0.86 -1.73
CA PRO A 216 23.18 -0.40 -1.80
C PRO A 216 22.88 -1.21 -3.06
N GLN A 217 21.72 -0.99 -3.70
CA GLN A 217 21.24 -1.79 -4.82
C GLN A 217 20.69 -0.90 -5.95
N PRO A 218 21.56 -0.33 -6.81
CA PRO A 218 21.14 0.55 -7.90
C PRO A 218 20.16 -0.10 -8.88
N ASP A 219 20.31 -1.39 -9.17
CA ASP A 219 19.40 -2.12 -10.07
C ASP A 219 17.95 -2.13 -9.52
N LEU A 220 17.78 -2.34 -8.21
CA LEU A 220 16.47 -2.26 -7.55
C LEU A 220 15.96 -0.82 -7.46
N THR A 221 16.87 0.16 -7.38
CA THR A 221 16.52 1.58 -7.45
C THR A 221 15.97 1.95 -8.82
N GLU A 222 16.57 1.45 -9.89
CA GLU A 222 16.13 1.70 -11.27
C GLU A 222 14.82 0.98 -11.60
N GLN A 223 14.61 -0.21 -11.03
CA GLN A 223 13.45 -1.06 -11.27
C GLN A 223 12.83 -1.57 -9.97
N ILE A 224 12.00 -0.72 -9.34
CA ILE A 224 11.39 -1.03 -8.04
C ILE A 224 10.49 -2.28 -8.04
N ASN A 225 10.06 -2.72 -9.22
CA ASN A 225 9.21 -3.92 -9.38
C ASN A 225 10.01 -5.23 -9.46
N LEU A 226 11.35 -5.18 -9.53
CA LEU A 226 12.20 -6.38 -9.60
C LEU A 226 11.96 -7.37 -8.45
N PRO A 227 11.76 -6.96 -7.18
CA PRO A 227 11.53 -7.92 -6.10
C PRO A 227 10.28 -8.78 -6.34
N LEU A 228 9.19 -8.19 -6.86
CA LEU A 228 7.96 -8.91 -7.18
C LEU A 228 8.15 -9.84 -8.38
N GLN A 229 8.84 -9.36 -9.42
CA GLN A 229 9.14 -10.17 -10.60
C GLN A 229 10.01 -11.38 -10.22
N ALA A 230 11.03 -11.18 -9.38
CA ALA A 230 11.90 -12.24 -8.88
C ALA A 230 11.12 -13.27 -8.05
N ALA A 231 10.25 -12.82 -7.14
CA ALA A 231 9.40 -13.71 -6.35
C ALA A 231 8.54 -14.65 -7.22
N ILE A 232 7.95 -14.12 -8.30
CA ILE A 232 7.16 -14.91 -9.25
C ILE A 232 8.04 -15.95 -9.97
N VAL A 233 9.23 -15.55 -10.43
CA VAL A 233 10.18 -16.45 -11.10
C VAL A 233 10.64 -17.56 -10.16
N ASP A 234 10.99 -17.23 -8.92
CA ASP A 234 11.51 -18.18 -7.93
C ASP A 234 10.43 -19.18 -7.49
N LEU A 235 9.17 -18.74 -7.34
CA LEU A 235 8.03 -19.63 -7.11
C LEU A 235 7.83 -20.64 -8.25
N VAL A 236 7.91 -20.18 -9.50
CA VAL A 236 7.80 -21.06 -10.68
C VAL A 236 8.95 -22.06 -10.70
N ALA A 237 10.18 -21.61 -10.46
CA ALA A 237 11.37 -22.46 -10.43
C ALA A 237 11.31 -23.51 -9.30
N ALA A 238 10.68 -23.18 -8.18
CA ALA A 238 10.44 -24.07 -7.05
C ALA A 238 9.25 -25.04 -7.25
N GLY A 239 8.55 -24.99 -8.39
CA GLY A 239 7.40 -25.85 -8.66
C GLY A 239 6.10 -25.40 -7.97
N HIS A 240 6.02 -24.13 -7.59
CA HIS A 240 4.88 -23.50 -6.93
C HIS A 240 4.32 -22.33 -7.77
N PRO A 241 3.87 -22.56 -9.01
CA PRO A 241 3.38 -21.48 -9.86
C PRO A 241 2.10 -20.85 -9.30
N ILE A 242 1.96 -19.53 -9.49
CA ILE A 242 0.72 -18.81 -9.17
C ILE A 242 -0.37 -19.23 -10.16
N THR A 243 -1.52 -19.58 -9.61
CA THR A 243 -2.67 -20.13 -10.35
C THR A 243 -3.76 -19.10 -10.58
N ASN A 244 -3.99 -18.24 -9.59
CA ASN A 244 -4.95 -17.14 -9.63
C ASN A 244 -4.42 -15.98 -8.82
N TYR A 245 -4.87 -14.78 -9.15
CA TYR A 245 -4.63 -13.60 -8.33
C TYR A 245 -5.87 -12.71 -8.27
N LEU A 246 -5.92 -11.91 -7.22
CA LEU A 246 -6.83 -10.78 -7.11
C LEU A 246 -5.96 -9.53 -7.05
N HIS A 247 -6.16 -8.62 -8.00
CA HIS A 247 -5.43 -7.37 -8.11
C HIS A 247 -6.32 -6.22 -7.68
N CYS A 248 -5.84 -5.36 -6.79
CA CYS A 248 -6.50 -4.13 -6.40
C CYS A 248 -5.56 -2.96 -6.61
N GLN A 249 -6.06 -1.93 -7.27
CA GLN A 249 -5.34 -0.68 -7.46
C GLN A 249 -6.08 0.42 -6.72
N VAL A 250 -5.35 1.34 -6.09
CA VAL A 250 -5.90 2.58 -5.51
C VAL A 250 -5.02 3.78 -5.89
N ASP A 251 -5.64 4.94 -6.08
CA ASP A 251 -4.95 6.18 -6.44
C ASP A 251 -5.66 7.40 -5.82
N THR A 252 -4.87 8.34 -5.30
CA THR A 252 -5.36 9.66 -4.88
C THR A 252 -5.89 10.50 -6.04
N GLY A 253 -5.36 10.35 -7.25
CA GLY A 253 -5.84 11.00 -8.47
C GLY A 253 -7.23 10.52 -8.90
N ASN A 254 -7.72 9.43 -8.32
CA ASN A 254 -9.03 8.85 -8.62
C ASN A 254 -10.12 9.33 -7.65
N GLY A 255 -10.15 10.63 -7.36
CA GLY A 255 -11.11 11.25 -6.43
C GLY A 255 -10.68 11.20 -4.95
N GLY A 256 -9.43 10.86 -4.69
CA GLY A 256 -8.84 10.86 -3.36
C GLY A 256 -8.14 12.17 -3.00
N ALA A 257 -7.39 12.15 -1.89
CA ALA A 257 -6.64 13.30 -1.43
C ALA A 257 -5.49 12.88 -0.51
N VAL A 258 -4.50 13.77 -0.39
CA VAL A 258 -3.47 13.71 0.64
C VAL A 258 -3.57 14.95 1.50
N MET A 259 -3.47 14.78 2.82
CA MET A 259 -3.33 15.87 3.76
C MET A 259 -2.05 15.79 4.58
N ASN A 260 -1.34 16.91 4.61
CA ASN A 260 -0.04 17.05 5.25
C ASN A 260 -0.17 17.97 6.46
N ILE A 261 0.56 17.70 7.53
CA ILE A 261 0.78 18.67 8.60
C ILE A 261 1.61 19.86 8.10
N PRO A 262 1.60 21.01 8.80
CA PRO A 262 2.29 22.21 8.32
C PRO A 262 3.80 22.04 8.10
N PHE A 263 4.48 21.12 8.79
CA PHE A 263 5.90 20.87 8.55
C PHE A 263 6.12 20.26 7.16
N GLU A 264 5.44 19.15 6.86
CA GLU A 264 5.50 18.47 5.57
C GLU A 264 5.12 19.42 4.43
N GLN A 265 4.02 20.18 4.58
CA GLN A 265 3.59 21.18 3.59
C GLN A 265 4.68 22.18 3.18
N ARG A 266 5.61 22.50 4.09
CA ARG A 266 6.67 23.49 3.83
C ARG A 266 7.99 22.88 3.39
N ARG A 267 8.21 21.57 3.58
CA ARG A 267 9.54 20.96 3.51
C ARG A 267 9.63 19.74 2.60
N ALA A 268 8.60 18.89 2.60
CA ALA A 268 8.61 17.61 1.87
C ALA A 268 7.16 17.13 1.64
N ALA A 269 6.32 17.99 1.05
CA ALA A 269 4.89 17.74 1.00
C ALA A 269 4.56 16.49 0.19
N ILE A 270 3.72 15.61 0.74
CA ILE A 270 3.19 14.51 -0.06
C ILE A 270 2.08 15.02 -0.95
N THR A 271 2.23 14.86 -2.26
CA THR A 271 1.31 15.39 -3.28
C THR A 271 0.46 14.32 -3.94
N GLY A 272 0.82 13.04 -3.78
CA GLY A 272 0.08 11.94 -4.36
C GLY A 272 0.49 10.59 -3.81
N TYR A 273 -0.41 9.63 -3.95
CA TYR A 273 -0.25 8.24 -3.58
C TYR A 273 -0.95 7.35 -4.61
N ALA A 274 -0.28 6.28 -5.01
CA ALA A 274 -0.88 5.18 -5.75
C ALA A 274 -0.29 3.85 -5.26
N ALA A 275 -1.08 2.79 -5.31
CA ALA A 275 -0.60 1.46 -4.98
C ALA A 275 -1.35 0.37 -5.76
N ASP A 276 -0.62 -0.71 -6.04
CA ASP A 276 -1.12 -1.93 -6.62
C ASP A 276 -0.86 -3.08 -5.63
N TYR A 277 -1.89 -3.89 -5.39
CA TYR A 277 -1.86 -5.05 -4.50
C TYR A 277 -2.25 -6.29 -5.27
N TRP A 278 -1.48 -7.36 -5.14
CA TRP A 278 -1.77 -8.68 -5.68
C TRP A 278 -1.82 -9.69 -4.55
N LEU A 279 -3.02 -10.20 -4.28
CA LEU A 279 -3.19 -11.42 -3.51
C LEU A 279 -3.07 -12.60 -4.48
N MET A 280 -2.19 -13.56 -4.19
CA MET A 280 -1.88 -14.65 -5.10
C MET A 280 -2.13 -16.01 -4.44
N SER A 281 -2.75 -16.92 -5.20
CA SER A 281 -3.00 -18.31 -4.82
C SER A 281 -2.07 -19.25 -5.58
N LEU A 282 -1.49 -20.20 -4.87
CA LEU A 282 -0.63 -21.25 -5.42
C LEU A 282 -1.38 -22.56 -5.70
N ASP A 283 -2.58 -22.73 -5.14
CA ASP A 283 -3.30 -24.01 -5.09
C ASP A 283 -4.54 -24.07 -5.99
N GLY A 284 -4.83 -22.99 -6.72
CA GLY A 284 -5.97 -22.92 -7.63
C GLY A 284 -7.30 -22.67 -6.93
N ALA A 285 -7.30 -22.51 -5.60
CA ALA A 285 -8.50 -22.49 -4.78
C ALA A 285 -8.65 -21.13 -4.05
N THR A 286 -9.16 -21.18 -2.81
CA THR A 286 -9.46 -20.01 -2.00
C THR A 286 -8.30 -19.58 -1.11
N ASN A 287 -7.13 -20.24 -1.17
CA ASN A 287 -5.99 -19.91 -0.32
C ASN A 287 -5.07 -18.90 -1.03
N TYR A 288 -5.26 -17.64 -0.68
CA TYR A 288 -4.43 -16.52 -1.12
C TYR A 288 -3.41 -16.23 -0.02
N ASP A 289 -2.27 -16.91 -0.04
CA ASP A 289 -1.28 -16.85 1.05
C ASP A 289 -0.08 -15.94 0.74
N ILE A 290 -0.04 -15.34 -0.45
CA ILE A 290 1.01 -14.40 -0.85
C ILE A 290 0.39 -13.04 -1.17
N LEU A 291 0.89 -11.99 -0.52
CA LEU A 291 0.53 -10.60 -0.75
C LEU A 291 1.74 -9.88 -1.33
N ALA A 292 1.67 -9.49 -2.60
CA ALA A 292 2.64 -8.62 -3.23
C ALA A 292 2.05 -7.22 -3.39
N TYR A 293 2.85 -6.18 -3.24
CA TYR A 293 2.40 -4.83 -3.55
C TYR A 293 3.51 -3.93 -4.07
N THR A 294 3.10 -2.91 -4.81
CA THR A 294 3.90 -1.72 -5.10
C THR A 294 3.15 -0.51 -4.58
N GLN A 295 3.87 0.44 -4.02
CA GLN A 295 3.33 1.68 -3.54
C GLN A 295 4.21 2.81 -4.06
N ARG A 296 3.62 3.93 -4.43
CA ARG A 296 4.34 5.11 -4.90
C ARG A 296 3.76 6.35 -4.24
N ILE A 297 4.62 7.01 -3.50
CA ILE A 297 4.36 8.33 -2.91
C ILE A 297 5.09 9.38 -3.75
N MET A 298 4.46 10.53 -3.95
CA MET A 298 5.09 11.68 -4.62
C MET A 298 5.41 12.76 -3.58
N LEU A 299 6.69 13.07 -3.40
CA LEU A 299 7.16 14.14 -2.52
C LEU A 299 7.45 15.40 -3.33
N ASP A 300 7.04 16.55 -2.82
CA ASP A 300 7.47 17.87 -3.29
C ASP A 300 8.53 18.43 -2.34
N ILE A 301 9.75 18.56 -2.85
CA ILE A 301 10.92 18.98 -2.07
C ILE A 301 11.51 20.25 -2.67
N LEU A 302 11.75 21.26 -1.81
CA LEU A 302 12.46 22.48 -2.18
C LEU A 302 13.97 22.25 -2.10
N ILE A 303 14.66 22.39 -3.24
CA ILE A 303 16.13 22.36 -3.33
C ILE A 303 16.61 23.69 -3.93
N GLY A 304 17.37 24.45 -3.14
CA GLY A 304 17.69 25.84 -3.48
C GLY A 304 16.42 26.68 -3.56
N GLU A 305 16.14 27.23 -4.74
CA GLU A 305 14.92 28.04 -5.01
C GLU A 305 13.87 27.28 -5.83
N GLN A 306 14.13 26.01 -6.18
CA GLN A 306 13.31 25.23 -7.10
C GLN A 306 12.65 24.05 -6.38
N HIS A 307 11.37 23.85 -6.65
CA HIS A 307 10.62 22.67 -6.22
C HIS A 307 10.82 21.52 -7.20
N TYR A 308 11.01 20.32 -6.64
CA TYR A 308 11.16 19.08 -7.38
C TYR A 308 10.21 18.03 -6.83
N THR A 309 9.53 17.35 -7.75
CA THR A 309 8.71 16.17 -7.45
C THR A 309 9.58 14.92 -7.49
N PHE A 310 9.75 14.30 -6.33
CA PHE A 310 10.48 13.06 -6.14
C PHE A 310 9.51 11.88 -5.98
N PRO A 311 9.59 10.84 -6.82
CA PRO A 311 8.95 9.57 -6.53
C PRO A 311 9.66 8.84 -5.39
N HIS A 312 8.88 8.36 -4.42
CA HIS A 312 9.30 7.45 -3.35
C HIS A 312 8.51 6.14 -3.49
N PRO A 313 8.96 5.24 -4.38
CA PRO A 313 8.32 3.96 -4.55
C PRO A 313 8.86 2.92 -3.57
N THR A 314 7.99 2.02 -3.16
CA THR A 314 8.30 0.83 -2.38
C THR A 314 7.65 -0.39 -3.01
N SER A 315 8.23 -1.55 -2.76
CA SER A 315 7.67 -2.84 -3.15
C SER A 315 7.95 -3.90 -2.10
N ASN A 316 7.05 -4.87 -1.94
CA ASN A 316 7.22 -5.98 -1.01
C ASN A 316 6.45 -7.22 -1.46
N VAL A 317 6.90 -8.39 -0.98
CA VAL A 317 6.17 -9.67 -1.03
C VAL A 317 6.13 -10.26 0.37
N LEU A 318 4.93 -10.48 0.87
CA LEU A 318 4.62 -10.99 2.19
C LEU A 318 3.89 -12.33 2.08
N THR A 319 4.02 -13.15 3.12
CA THR A 319 3.29 -14.40 3.27
C THR A 319 2.40 -14.32 4.50
N ARG A 320 1.18 -14.85 4.40
CA ARG A 320 0.27 -14.96 5.54
C ARG A 320 0.89 -15.86 6.61
N VAL A 321 0.89 -15.40 7.86
CA VAL A 321 1.26 -16.23 9.01
C VAL A 321 0.15 -17.23 9.26
N LYS A 322 0.45 -18.52 9.15
CA LYS A 322 -0.50 -19.57 9.51
C LYS A 322 -0.48 -19.73 11.02
N THR A 323 -1.60 -19.50 11.69
CA THR A 323 -1.78 -19.89 13.09
C THR A 323 -1.65 -21.41 13.18
N MET A 324 -0.68 -21.89 13.96
CA MET A 324 -0.53 -23.31 14.30
C MET A 324 -1.70 -23.80 15.15
#